data_AF-A0A955FJ69-F1
#
_entry.id   AF-A0A955FJ69-F1
#
_cell.length_a   1.000
_cell.length_b   1.000
_cell.length_c   1.000
_cell.angle_alpha   90.00
_cell.angle_beta   90.00
_cell.angle_gamma   90.00
#
_symmetry.space_group_name_H-M   'P 1'
#
loop_
_entity.id
_entity.type
_entity.pdbx_description
1 polymer ?
#
loop_
_entity_poly.entity_id
_entity_poly.type
_entity_poly.pdbx_seq_one_letter_code
_entity_poly.pdbx_strand_id
1 'polypeptide(L)'
;MDDYHRNLERQLQDLRFKVHDSFDNINHPTARLISNELKNAEDAAQGNQNLRSIEDRLKVVQRQLQQSQQLNSQERFINPDHSDQFYHHLENMRMDMRRQPHY
;
A
#
# COMPACT_ATOMS: atom_id res chain seq x y z
N MET A 1 3.78 9.56 -20.72
CA MET A 1 3.76 8.93 -19.39
C MET A 1 5.05 9.34 -18.71
N ASP A 2 4.93 10.06 -17.60
CA ASP A 2 6.09 10.46 -16.81
C ASP A 2 6.82 9.20 -16.32
N ASP A 3 8.15 9.18 -16.43
CA ASP A 3 8.97 8.03 -16.00
C ASP A 3 8.79 7.75 -14.50
N TYR A 4 8.44 8.78 -13.73
CA TYR A 4 8.08 8.64 -12.32
C TYR A 4 6.81 7.80 -12.12
N HIS A 5 5.71 8.13 -12.80
CA HIS A 5 4.45 7.40 -12.66
C HIS A 5 4.58 5.93 -13.10
N ARG A 6 5.37 5.64 -14.14
CA ARG A 6 5.67 4.25 -14.53
C ARG A 6 6.46 3.48 -13.48
N ASN A 7 7.44 4.12 -12.85
CA ASN A 7 8.21 3.50 -11.77
C ASN A 7 7.31 3.29 -10.55
N LEU A 8 6.45 4.26 -10.24
CA LEU A 8 5.49 4.17 -9.15
C LEU A 8 4.46 3.05 -9.39
N GLU A 9 3.91 2.94 -10.60
CA GLU A 9 3.02 1.85 -10.99
C GLU A 9 3.67 0.49 -10.71
N ARG A 10 4.92 0.27 -11.14
CA ARG A 10 5.65 -0.98 -10.87
C ARG A 10 5.87 -1.22 -9.38
N GLN A 11 6.25 -0.20 -8.63
CA GLN A 11 6.43 -0.32 -7.18
C GLN A 11 5.13 -0.70 -6.46
N LEU A 12 4.00 -0.11 -6.89
CA LEU A 12 2.67 -0.41 -6.35
C LEU A 12 2.21 -1.81 -6.72
N GLN A 13 2.48 -2.24 -7.96
CA GLN A 13 2.20 -3.58 -8.43
C GLN A 13 2.99 -4.63 -7.61
N ASP A 14 4.29 -4.43 -7.44
CA ASP A 14 5.16 -5.29 -6.62
C ASP A 14 4.70 -5.32 -5.17
N LEU A 15 4.35 -4.16 -4.60
CA LEU A 15 3.83 -4.06 -3.24
C LEU A 15 2.52 -4.82 -3.08
N ARG A 16 1.60 -4.70 -4.05
CA ARG A 16 0.33 -5.43 -4.07
C ARG A 16 0.55 -6.93 -4.01
N PHE A 17 1.47 -7.45 -4.82
CA PHE A 17 1.80 -8.89 -4.81
C PHE A 17 2.42 -9.31 -3.47
N LYS A 18 3.41 -8.58 -2.96
CA LYS A 18 4.05 -8.91 -1.67
C LYS A 18 3.07 -8.89 -0.50
N VAL A 19 2.20 -7.88 -0.44
CA VAL A 19 1.18 -7.75 0.61
C VAL A 19 0.15 -8.87 0.50
N HIS A 20 -0.30 -9.18 -0.72
CA HIS A 20 -1.23 -10.27 -0.97
C HIS A 20 -0.67 -11.62 -0.53
N ASP A 21 0.58 -11.92 -0.89
CA ASP A 21 1.26 -13.18 -0.55
C ASP A 21 1.58 -13.28 0.95
N SER A 22 1.56 -12.15 1.66
CA SER A 22 1.78 -12.08 3.11
C SER A 22 0.51 -12.25 3.93
N PHE A 23 -0.67 -12.32 3.29
CA PHE A 23 -1.91 -12.51 4.02
C PHE A 23 -2.09 -13.96 4.47
N ASP A 24 -2.14 -14.15 5.79
CA ASP A 24 -2.53 -15.43 6.40
C ASP A 24 -4.03 -15.70 6.17
N ASN A 25 -4.85 -14.65 6.05
CA ASN A 25 -6.27 -14.74 5.76
C ASN A 25 -6.72 -13.73 4.69
N ILE A 26 -6.67 -14.15 3.43
CA ILE A 26 -7.09 -13.35 2.27
C ILE A 26 -8.59 -13.00 2.31
N ASN A 27 -9.41 -13.79 3.02
CA ASN A 27 -10.85 -13.53 3.15
C ASN A 27 -11.18 -12.48 4.20
N HIS A 28 -10.20 -12.01 4.97
CA HIS A 28 -10.41 -10.97 5.97
C HIS A 28 -10.88 -9.65 5.31
N PRO A 29 -11.90 -8.97 5.83
CA PRO A 29 -12.41 -7.73 5.24
C PRO A 29 -11.32 -6.66 5.08
N THR A 30 -10.40 -6.56 6.04
CA THR A 30 -9.26 -5.62 5.96
C THR A 30 -8.24 -6.02 4.89
N ALA A 31 -7.98 -7.32 4.68
CA ALA A 31 -7.09 -7.78 3.62
C ALA A 31 -7.67 -7.42 2.24
N ARG A 32 -8.98 -7.60 2.05
CA ARG A 32 -9.69 -7.17 0.83
C ARG A 32 -9.63 -5.65 0.63
N LEU A 33 -9.83 -4.88 1.69
CA LEU A 33 -9.71 -3.42 1.65
C LEU A 33 -8.30 -2.98 1.23
N ILE A 34 -7.26 -3.57 1.83
CA ILE A 34 -5.87 -3.27 1.48
C ILE A 34 -5.58 -3.60 0.01
N SER A 35 -5.96 -4.79 -0.45
CA SER A 35 -5.78 -5.19 -1.86
C SER A 35 -6.47 -4.23 -2.82
N ASN A 36 -7.69 -3.78 -2.48
CA ASN A 36 -8.43 -2.83 -3.29
C ASN A 36 -7.76 -1.45 -3.32
N GLU A 37 -7.29 -0.94 -2.17
CA GLU A 37 -6.60 0.35 -2.14
C GLU A 37 -5.25 0.33 -2.86
N LEU A 38 -4.50 -0.76 -2.77
CA LEU A 38 -3.26 -0.94 -3.53
C LEU A 38 -3.52 -1.00 -5.04
N LYS A 39 -4.56 -1.73 -5.46
CA LYS A 39 -4.99 -1.75 -6.86
C LYS A 39 -5.44 -0.36 -7.34
N ASN A 40 -6.23 0.35 -6.55
CA ASN A 40 -6.66 1.71 -6.90
C ASN A 40 -5.49 2.69 -6.99
N ALA A 41 -4.46 2.51 -6.15
CA ALA A 41 -3.23 3.30 -6.21
C ALA A 41 -2.43 3.00 -7.49
N GLU A 42 -2.31 1.72 -7.87
CA GLU A 42 -1.68 1.25 -9.11
C GLU A 42 -2.40 1.82 -10.34
N ASP A 43 -3.73 1.68 -10.40
CA ASP A 43 -4.57 2.23 -11.48
C ASP A 43 -4.43 3.76 -11.56
N ALA A 44 -4.33 4.45 -10.42
CA ALA A 44 -4.12 5.90 -10.36
C ALA A 44 -2.72 6.30 -10.85
N ALA A 45 -1.68 5.52 -10.53
CA ALA A 45 -0.32 5.74 -11.06
C ALA A 45 -0.30 5.54 -12.59
N GLN A 46 -0.92 4.47 -13.07
CA GLN A 46 -1.07 4.18 -14.50
C GLN A 46 -1.87 5.28 -15.24
N GLY A 47 -2.89 5.85 -14.59
CA GLY A 47 -3.66 6.97 -15.11
C GLY A 47 -2.95 8.32 -15.10
N ASN A 48 -1.69 8.39 -14.62
CA ASN A 48 -0.97 9.63 -14.30
C ASN A 48 -1.79 10.58 -13.40
N GLN A 49 -2.55 10.03 -12.46
CA GLN A 49 -3.33 10.83 -11.52
C GLN A 49 -2.42 11.57 -10.53
N ASN A 50 -3.03 12.51 -9.79
CA ASN A 50 -2.35 13.33 -8.80
C ASN A 50 -1.71 12.44 -7.70
N LEU A 51 -0.41 12.65 -7.45
CA LEU A 51 0.38 11.96 -6.44
C LEU A 51 -0.24 12.06 -5.04
N ARG A 52 -0.90 13.17 -4.73
CA ARG A 52 -1.60 13.35 -3.44
C ARG A 52 -2.73 12.34 -3.24
N SER A 53 -3.48 12.03 -4.30
CA SER A 53 -4.55 11.04 -4.24
C SER A 53 -3.98 9.63 -4.03
N ILE A 54 -2.88 9.31 -4.72
CA ILE A 54 -2.18 8.03 -4.53
C ILE A 54 -1.67 7.94 -3.08
N GLU A 55 -1.05 9.01 -2.57
CA GLU A 55 -0.54 9.05 -1.19
C GLU A 55 -1.66 8.84 -0.16
N ASP A 56 -2.84 9.44 -0.36
CA ASP A 56 -3.97 9.29 0.56
C ASP A 56 -4.49 7.85 0.60
N ARG A 57 -4.46 7.12 -0.51
CA ARG A 57 -4.77 5.68 -0.55
C ARG A 57 -3.72 4.86 0.20
N LEU A 58 -2.44 5.17 0.00
CA LEU A 58 -1.35 4.52 0.72
C LEU A 58 -1.40 4.76 2.24
N LYS A 59 -1.88 5.93 2.68
CA LYS A 59 -2.17 6.19 4.11
C LYS A 59 -3.23 5.25 4.66
N VAL A 60 -4.28 4.98 3.89
CA VAL A 60 -5.34 4.05 4.30
C VAL A 60 -4.73 2.66 4.49
N VAL A 61 -3.97 2.16 3.51
CA VAL A 61 -3.27 0.86 3.61
C VAL A 61 -2.36 0.81 4.83
N GLN A 62 -1.51 1.82 5.01
CA GLN A 62 -0.58 1.90 6.13
C GLN A 62 -1.30 1.88 7.48
N ARG A 63 -2.43 2.59 7.61
CA ARG A 63 -3.26 2.58 8.83
C ARG A 63 -3.85 1.19 9.09
N GLN A 64 -4.33 0.51 8.05
CA GLN A 64 -4.91 -0.83 8.19
C GLN A 64 -3.87 -1.88 8.58
N LEU A 65 -2.65 -1.79 8.04
CA LEU A 65 -1.51 -2.61 8.47
C LEU A 65 -1.14 -2.32 9.94
N GLN A 66 -1.08 -1.05 10.33
CA GLN A 66 -0.81 -0.71 11.73
C GLN A 66 -1.90 -1.23 12.69
N GLN A 67 -3.17 -1.17 12.27
CA GLN A 67 -4.27 -1.74 13.06
C GLN A 67 -4.17 -3.25 13.17
N SER A 68 -3.69 -3.95 12.13
CA SER A 68 -3.50 -5.40 12.19
C SER A 68 -2.51 -5.85 13.25
N GLN A 69 -1.48 -5.04 13.52
CA GLN A 69 -0.49 -5.29 14.58
C GLN A 69 -1.13 -5.28 15.98
N GLN A 70 -2.21 -4.49 16.14
CA GLN A 70 -2.94 -4.34 17.40
C GLN A 70 -4.02 -5.41 17.60
N LEU A 71 -4.33 -6.21 16.57
CA LEU A 71 -5.31 -7.28 16.66
C LEU A 71 -4.76 -8.50 17.43
N ASN A 72 -5.66 -9.20 18.12
CA ASN A 72 -5.35 -10.47 18.75
C ASN A 72 -4.95 -11.51 17.70
N SER A 73 -4.13 -12.49 18.06
CA SER A 73 -3.59 -13.49 17.12
C SER A 73 -4.65 -14.22 16.28
N GLN A 74 -5.91 -14.29 16.73
CA GLN A 74 -7.03 -14.91 16.02
C GLN A 74 -7.72 -14.00 14.99
N GLU A 75 -7.54 -12.68 15.12
CA GLU A 75 -8.13 -11.65 14.24
C GLU A 75 -7.07 -11.08 13.28
N ARG A 76 -5.80 -11.47 13.46
CA ARG A 76 -4.72 -11.12 12.54
C ARG A 76 -4.95 -11.77 11.18
N PHE A 77 -4.76 -10.96 10.15
CA PHE A 77 -4.84 -11.39 8.75
C PHE A 77 -3.47 -11.33 8.05
N ILE A 78 -2.44 -10.85 8.75
CA ILE A 78 -1.07 -10.71 8.30
C ILE A 78 -0.13 -10.87 9.49
N ASN A 79 1.03 -11.46 9.25
CA ASN A 79 2.10 -11.54 10.24
C ASN A 79 2.55 -10.12 10.67
N PRO A 80 2.71 -9.84 11.98
CA PRO A 80 3.22 -8.55 12.48
C PRO A 80 4.53 -8.10 11.83
N ASP A 81 5.47 -9.02 11.58
CA ASP A 81 6.77 -8.69 10.96
C ASP A 81 6.59 -8.18 9.54
N HIS A 82 5.69 -8.80 8.77
CA HIS A 82 5.36 -8.36 7.41
C HIS A 82 4.62 -7.03 7.46
N SER A 83 3.70 -6.88 8.40
CA SER A 83 2.94 -5.64 8.59
C SER A 83 3.86 -4.45 8.86
N ASP A 84 4.85 -4.62 9.73
CA ASP A 84 5.84 -3.59 10.07
C ASP A 84 6.76 -3.24 8.89
N GLN A 85 7.25 -4.25 8.17
CA GLN A 85 8.03 -4.06 6.95
C GLN A 85 7.26 -3.25 5.89
N PHE A 86 5.99 -3.61 5.65
CA PHE A 86 5.15 -2.88 4.70
C PHE A 86 4.80 -1.47 5.18
N TYR A 87 4.61 -1.29 6.48
CA TYR A 87 4.40 0.02 7.08
C TYR A 87 5.56 0.98 6.74
N HIS A 88 6.80 0.56 6.98
CA HIS A 88 7.98 1.35 6.69
C HIS A 88 8.21 1.54 5.18
N HIS A 89 7.94 0.51 4.38
CA HIS A 89 8.03 0.63 2.92
C HIS A 89 7.06 1.68 2.37
N LEU A 90 5.81 1.66 2.83
CA LEU A 90 4.78 2.65 2.46
C LEU A 90 5.17 4.06 2.91
N GLU A 91 5.73 4.21 4.11
CA GLU A 91 6.21 5.49 4.61
C GLU A 91 7.27 6.10 3.68
N ASN A 92 8.28 5.31 3.30
CA ASN A 92 9.34 5.75 2.39
C ASN A 92 8.77 6.16 1.02
N MET A 93 7.89 5.34 0.45
CA MET A 93 7.26 5.63 -0.84
C MET A 93 6.48 6.94 -0.81
N ARG A 94 5.71 7.18 0.26
CA ARG A 94 4.97 8.43 0.45
C ARG A 94 5.90 9.65 0.61
N MET A 95 7.03 9.49 1.30
CA MET A 95 8.04 10.55 1.40
C MET A 95 8.65 10.88 0.02
N ASP A 96 8.91 9.87 -0.81
CA ASP A 96 9.44 10.06 -2.16
C ASP A 96 8.43 10.72 -3.11
N MET A 97 7.13 10.46 -2.96
CA MET A 97 6.06 11.19 -3.66
C MET A 97 6.05 12.67 -3.31
N ARG A 98 6.16 13.01 -2.02
CA ARG A 98 6.16 14.40 -1.54
C ARG A 98 7.38 15.20 -1.98
N ARG A 99 8.47 14.52 -2.34
CA ARG A 99 9.71 15.13 -2.83
C ARG A 99 9.65 15.46 -4.33
N GLN A 100 8.61 15.02 -5.04
CA GLN A 100 8.49 15.34 -6.46
C GLN A 100 8.17 16.84 -6.67
N PRO A 101 8.73 17.49 -7.70
CA PRO A 101 8.52 18.92 -7.96
C PRO A 101 7.07 19.35 -8.21
N HIS A 102 6.18 18.39 -8.48
CA HIS A 102 4.78 18.60 -8.88
C HIS A 102 3.77 18.00 -7.89
N TYR A 103 4.15 17.84 -6.62
CA TYR A 103 3.29 17.34 -5.55
C TYR A 103 2.30 18.40 -5.02
#